data_AF-A0A317N3I3-F1
#
_entry.id   AF-A0A317N3I3-F1
#
_cell.length_a   1.000
_cell.length_b   1.000
_cell.length_c   1.000
_cell.angle_alpha   90.00
_cell.angle_beta   90.00
_cell.angle_gamma   90.00
#
_symmetry.space_group_name_H-M   'P 1'
#
loop_
_entity.id
_entity.type
_entity.pdbx_description
1 polymer ?
#
loop_
_entity_poly.entity_id
_entity_poly.type
_entity_poly.pdbx_seq_one_letter_code
_entity_poly.pdbx_strand_id
1 'polypeptide(L)' 'MAQFHAYENRNPASRERYPYLLDIQCDLLGELRTTVVVPLCPAGIAAVDFLVTGI' A
#
# COMPACT_ATOMS: atom_id res chain seq x y z
N MET A 1 -11.20 9.78 4.18
CA MET A 1 -10.03 8.96 4.59
C MET A 1 -8.98 9.93 5.07
N ALA A 2 -8.27 9.64 6.17
CA ALA A 2 -7.26 10.55 6.69
C ALA A 2 -5.94 10.33 5.94
N GLN A 3 -5.30 11.41 5.49
CA GLN A 3 -3.95 11.37 4.94
C GLN A 3 -2.98 10.75 5.96
N PHE A 4 -2.03 9.95 5.47
CA PHE A 4 -1.04 9.19 6.24
C PHE A 4 -1.60 8.10 7.16
N HIS A 5 -2.84 7.67 6.92
CA HIS A 5 -3.41 6.53 7.60
C HIS A 5 -3.10 5.23 6.84
N ALA A 6 -2.71 4.18 7.57
CA ALA A 6 -2.51 2.86 7.00
C ALA A 6 -3.79 2.02 7.13
N TYR A 7 -4.29 1.51 6.01
CA TYR A 7 -5.47 0.66 5.94
C TYR A 7 -5.09 -0.78 5.64
N GLU A 8 -5.85 -1.75 6.15
CA GLU A 8 -5.68 -3.14 5.76
C GLU A 8 -6.09 -3.36 4.29
N ASN A 9 -5.24 -4.05 3.54
CA ASN A 9 -5.55 -4.44 2.18
C ASN A 9 -6.59 -5.56 2.20
N ARG A 10 -7.81 -5.27 1.72
CA ARG A 10 -8.91 -6.25 1.64
C ARG A 10 -8.84 -7.12 0.38
N ASN A 11 -7.96 -6.82 -0.58
CA ASN A 11 -7.84 -7.60 -1.81
C ASN A 11 -7.13 -8.93 -1.54
N PRO A 12 -7.82 -10.08 -1.64
CA PRO A 12 -7.22 -11.38 -1.33
C PRO A 12 -6.05 -11.74 -2.25
N ALA A 13 -6.02 -11.22 -3.48
CA ALA A 13 -4.97 -11.52 -4.45
C ALA A 13 -3.63 -10.85 -4.11
N SER A 14 -3.64 -9.71 -3.40
CA SER A 14 -2.44 -8.93 -3.09
C SER A 14 -2.16 -8.74 -1.60
N ARG A 15 -3.12 -9.06 -0.72
CA ARG A 15 -3.00 -8.91 0.74
C ARG A 15 -1.83 -9.69 1.34
N GLU A 16 -1.48 -10.84 0.77
CA GLU A 16 -0.35 -11.63 1.28
C GLU A 16 1.00 -10.92 1.09
N ARG A 17 1.20 -10.27 -0.08
CA ARG A 17 2.44 -9.54 -0.38
C ARG A 17 2.42 -8.11 0.15
N TYR A 18 1.23 -7.48 0.14
CA TYR A 18 1.00 -6.10 0.55
C TYR A 18 -0.17 -6.03 1.55
N PRO A 19 0.06 -6.33 2.84
CA PRO A 19 -1.00 -6.39 3.84
C PRO A 19 -1.59 -5.03 4.20
N TYR A 20 -0.85 -3.94 4.03
CA TYR A 20 -1.30 -2.59 4.37
C TYR A 20 -1.16 -1.62 3.19
N LEU A 21 -2.02 -0.61 3.15
CA LEU A 21 -2.03 0.45 2.14
C LEU A 21 -1.98 1.79 2.88
N LEU A 22 -0.92 2.56 2.66
CA LEU A 22 -0.77 3.90 3.24
C LEU A 22 -1.46 4.91 2.34
N ASP A 23 -2.45 5.63 2.86
CA ASP A 23 -3.08 6.74 2.15
C ASP A 23 -2.14 7.95 2.14
N ILE A 24 -1.84 8.45 0.96
CA ILE A 24 -1.01 9.65 0.74
C ILE A 24 -1.80 10.75 0.02
N GLN A 25 -3.10 10.56 -0.18
CA GLN A 25 -3.93 11.50 -0.91
C GLN A 25 -4.05 12.80 -0.10
N CYS A 26 -3.90 13.92 -0.80
CA CYS A 26 -4.13 15.23 -0.19
C CYS A 26 -5.61 15.36 0.19
N ASP A 27 -5.88 15.91 1.37
CA ASP A 27 -7.25 16.11 1.88
C ASP A 27 -8.11 16.98 0.93
N LEU A 28 -7.49 17.83 0.10
CA LEU A 28 -8.17 18.61 -0.94
C LEU A 28 -8.93 17.72 -1.94
N LEU A 29 -8.46 16.49 -2.16
CA LEU A 29 -9.08 15.49 -3.02
C LEU A 29 -9.92 14.47 -2.23
N GLY A 30 -10.20 14.72 -0.95
CA GLY A 30 -10.84 13.79 -0.03
C GLY A 30 -12.27 13.36 -0.41
N GLU A 31 -12.93 14.11 -1.30
CA GLU A 31 -14.28 13.79 -1.79
C GLU A 31 -14.28 12.75 -2.93
N LEU A 32 -13.11 12.40 -3.48
CA LEU A 32 -13.00 11.38 -4.51
C LEU A 32 -13.29 9.98 -3.94
N ARG A 33 -13.99 9.16 -4.73
CA ARG A 33 -14.24 7.74 -4.40
C ARG A 33 -12.99 6.85 -4.50
N THR A 34 -11.94 7.37 -5.10
CA THR A 34 -10.64 6.73 -5.26
C THR A 34 -9.61 7.48 -4.44
N THR A 35 -8.71 6.76 -3.77
CA THR A 35 -7.58 7.35 -3.05
C THR A 35 -6.25 6.85 -3.63
N VAL A 36 -5.23 7.71 -3.58
CA VAL A 36 -3.85 7.35 -3.93
C VAL A 36 -3.18 6.72 -2.71
N VAL A 37 -2.69 5.49 -2.87
CA VAL A 37 -2.06 4.73 -1.78
C VAL A 37 -0.68 4.19 -2.16
N VAL A 38 0.16 4.00 -1.14
CA VAL A 38 1.43 3.27 -1.24
C VAL A 38 1.25 1.90 -0.58
N PRO A 39 1.46 0.78 -1.30
CA PRO A 39 1.40 -0.54 -0.70
C PRO A 39 2.59 -0.78 0.23
N LEU A 40 2.33 -1.22 1.45
CA LEU A 40 3.34 -1.60 2.43
C LEU A 40 3.50 -3.11 2.43
N CYS A 41 4.74 -3.57 2.34
CA CYS A 41 5.10 -4.97 2.49
C CYS A 41 5.98 -5.17 3.74
N PRO A 42 5.97 -6.37 4.35
CA PRO A 42 6.90 -6.69 5.42
C PRO A 42 8.34 -6.53 4.94
N ALA A 43 9.21 -5.93 5.77
CA ALA A 43 10.61 -5.67 5.42
C ALA A 43 11.37 -6.94 4.96
N GLY A 44 11.05 -8.08 5.56
CA GLY A 44 11.62 -9.38 5.18
C GLY A 44 11.22 -9.83 3.77
N ILE A 45 10.04 -9.44 3.27
CA ILE A 45 9.54 -9.75 1.91
C ILE A 45 10.10 -8.73 0.90
N ALA A 46 10.15 -7.45 1.27
CA ALA A 46 10.68 -6.37 0.44
C ALA A 46 12.11 -6.65 -0.03
N ALA A 47 12.96 -7.16 0.88
CA ALA A 47 14.33 -7.51 0.57
C ALA A 47 14.42 -8.64 -0.46
N VAL A 48 13.51 -9.62 -0.41
CA VAL A 48 13.51 -10.73 -1.37
C VAL A 48 13.02 -10.25 -2.73
N ASP A 49 11.93 -9.49 -2.79
CA ASP A 49 11.37 -8.92 -4.03
C ASP A 49 12.41 -8.13 -4.82
N PHE A 50 13.18 -7.28 -4.12
CA PHE A 50 14.26 -6.51 -4.70
C PHE A 50 15.42 -7.38 -5.23
N LEU A 51 15.70 -8.51 -4.57
CA LEU A 51 16.71 -9.48 -5.01
C LEU A 51 16.24 -10.35 -6.18
N VAL A 52 14.95 -10.68 -6.30
CA VAL A 52 14.43 -11.55 -7.37
C VAL A 52 14.13 -10.78 -8.66
N THR A 53 13.79 -9.49 -8.57
CA THR A 53 13.50 -8.64 -9.75
C THR A 53 14.74 -7.86 -10.25
N GLY A 54 15.88 -7.99 -9.56
CA GLY A 54 17.15 -7.32 -9.88
C GLY A 54 18.14 -8.13 -10.74
N ILE A 55 17.70 -9.13 -11.51
CA ILE A 55 18.56 -9.89 -12.45
C ILE A 55 17.99 -9.83 -13.87
#